data_AF-J0MT49-F1
#
_entry.id   AF-J0MT49-F1
#
_cell.length_a   1.000
_cell.length_b   1.000
_cell.length_c   1.000
_cell.angle_alpha   90.00
_cell.angle_beta   90.00
_cell.angle_gamma   90.00
#
_symmetry.space_group_name_H-M   'P 1'
#
loop_
_entity.id
_entity.type
_entity.pdbx_description
1 polymer ?
#
loop_
_entity_poly.entity_id
_entity_poly.type
_entity_poly.pdbx_seq_one_letter_code
_entity_poly.pdbx_strand_id
1 'polypeptide(L)' 'MIPVPLIEEQRRIADILDRFDALVNDISSGLPAEIAARRKQYEHYRDRLLSFPEKEV' A
#
# COMPACT_ATOMS: atom_id res chain seq x y z
N MET A 1 6.30 -27.85 -24.92
CA MET A 1 6.54 -28.02 -23.47
C MET A 1 7.38 -26.86 -22.98
N ILE A 2 7.06 -26.28 -21.82
CA ILE A 2 7.86 -25.20 -21.22
C ILE A 2 8.95 -25.85 -20.36
N PRO A 3 10.24 -25.45 -20.51
CA PRO A 3 11.30 -25.96 -19.67
C PRO A 3 11.10 -25.47 -18.23
N VAL A 4 11.14 -26.40 -17.28
CA VAL A 4 11.03 -26.12 -15.86
C VAL A 4 12.43 -25.99 -15.26
N PRO A 5 12.77 -24.87 -14.59
CA PRO A 5 14.08 -24.68 -13.98
C PRO A 5 14.28 -25.61 -12.77
N LEU A 6 15.51 -25.69 -12.26
CA LEU A 6 15.82 -26.47 -11.05
C LEU A 6 15.01 -25.97 -9.84
N ILE A 7 14.71 -26.86 -8.88
CA ILE A 7 13.83 -26.55 -7.75
C ILE A 7 14.34 -25.39 -6.88
N GLU A 8 15.66 -25.25 -6.75
CA GLU A 8 16.29 -24.16 -6.01
C GLU A 8 15.98 -22.81 -6.67
N GLU A 9 16.08 -22.75 -7.98
CA GLU A 9 15.80 -21.54 -8.75
C GLU A 9 14.29 -21.22 -8.74
N GLN A 10 13.43 -22.24 -8.78
CA GLN A 10 11.99 -22.04 -8.61
C GLN A 10 11.66 -21.40 -7.26
N ARG A 11 12.27 -21.88 -6.16
CA ARG A 11 12.06 -21.31 -4.82
C ARG A 11 12.56 -19.88 -4.74
N ARG A 12 13.76 -19.61 -5.28
CA ARG A 12 14.32 -18.26 -5.33
C ARG A 12 13.38 -17.28 -6.07
N ILE A 13 12.83 -17.71 -7.19
CA ILE A 13 11.88 -16.91 -7.97
C ILE A 13 10.57 -16.71 -7.19
N ALA A 14 10.00 -17.77 -6.62
CA ALA A 14 8.77 -17.71 -5.84
C ALA A 14 8.90 -16.74 -4.64
N ASP A 15 9.98 -16.85 -3.86
CA ASP A 15 10.22 -15.97 -2.70
C ASP A 15 10.30 -14.48 -3.09
N ILE A 16 10.87 -14.18 -4.27
CA ILE A 16 10.93 -12.81 -4.78
C ILE A 16 9.52 -12.34 -5.18
N LEU A 17 8.77 -13.17 -5.89
CA LEU A 17 7.41 -12.85 -6.33
C LEU A 17 6.47 -12.67 -5.14
N ASP A 18 6.56 -13.51 -4.11
CA ASP A 18 5.76 -13.40 -2.88
C ASP A 18 6.02 -12.08 -2.16
N ARG A 19 7.28 -11.62 -2.11
CA ARG A 19 7.61 -10.30 -1.54
C ARG A 19 7.04 -9.14 -2.36
N PHE A 20 7.09 -9.23 -3.68
CA PHE A 20 6.49 -8.22 -4.55
C PHE A 20 4.97 -8.20 -4.42
N ASP A 21 4.33 -9.36 -4.36
CA ASP A 21 2.89 -9.50 -4.19
C ASP A 21 2.43 -8.90 -2.86
N ALA A 22 3.10 -9.26 -1.76
CA ALA A 22 2.82 -8.69 -0.45
C ALA A 22 2.99 -7.16 -0.42
N LEU A 23 4.03 -6.63 -1.07
CA LEU A 23 4.26 -5.18 -1.12
C LEU A 23 3.16 -4.43 -1.88
N VAL A 24 2.64 -5.00 -2.97
CA VAL A 24 1.75 -4.30 -3.89
C VAL A 24 0.27 -4.56 -3.61
N ASN A 25 -0.08 -5.78 -3.18
CA ASN A 25 -1.47 -6.25 -3.14
C ASN A 25 -2.01 -6.51 -1.73
N ASP A 26 -1.16 -6.62 -0.70
CA ASP A 26 -1.65 -6.79 0.67
C ASP A 26 -2.39 -5.51 1.13
N ILE A 27 -3.63 -5.67 1.56
CA ILE A 27 -4.48 -4.55 2.00
C ILE A 27 -4.10 -4.08 3.42
N SER A 28 -3.52 -4.97 4.22
CA SER A 28 -3.13 -4.70 5.60
C SER A 28 -1.71 -4.18 5.73
N SER A 29 -0.89 -4.33 4.69
CA SER A 29 0.49 -3.86 4.64
C SER A 29 0.80 -3.21 3.28
N GLY A 30 2.08 -2.96 2.97
CA GLY A 30 2.50 -2.48 1.65
C GLY A 30 1.85 -1.17 1.18
N LEU A 31 1.76 -1.02 -0.14
CA LEU A 31 1.26 0.19 -0.80
C LEU A 31 -0.22 0.48 -0.50
N PRO A 32 -1.15 -0.49 -0.50
CA PRO A 32 -2.55 -0.21 -0.21
C PRO A 32 -2.76 0.37 1.19
N ALA A 33 -2.08 -0.17 2.21
CA ALA A 33 -2.15 0.34 3.58
C ALA A 33 -1.60 1.77 3.68
N GLU A 34 -0.47 2.06 3.03
CA GLU A 34 0.10 3.40 3.01
C GLU A 34 -0.83 4.41 2.30
N ILE A 35 -1.41 4.05 1.15
CA ILE A 35 -2.36 4.90 0.42
C ILE A 35 -3.58 5.21 1.30
N ALA A 36 -4.14 4.21 1.99
CA ALA A 36 -5.28 4.41 2.89
C ALA A 36 -4.92 5.37 4.04
N ALA A 37 -3.74 5.20 4.66
CA ALA A 37 -3.26 6.08 5.71
C ALA A 37 -3.07 7.52 5.20
N ARG A 38 -2.49 7.70 4.01
CA ARG A 38 -2.28 9.01 3.38
C ARG A 38 -3.59 9.71 3.00
N ARG A 39 -4.59 8.97 2.53
CA ARG A 39 -5.93 9.52 2.27
C ARG A 39 -6.58 10.04 3.56
N LYS A 40 -6.55 9.24 4.63
CA LYS A 40 -7.06 9.64 5.95
C LYS A 40 -6.35 10.88 6.48
N GLN A 41 -5.02 10.93 6.33
CA GLN A 41 -4.22 12.09 6.70
C GLN A 41 -4.64 13.34 5.90
N TYR A 42 -4.78 13.21 4.58
CA TYR A 42 -5.22 14.31 3.71
C TYR A 42 -6.60 14.83 4.11
N GLU A 43 -7.59 13.95 4.32
CA GLU A 43 -8.94 14.31 4.74
C GLU A 43 -8.92 15.10 6.05
N HIS A 44 -8.21 14.60 7.06
CA HIS A 44 -8.08 15.27 8.34
C HIS A 44 -7.54 16.71 8.21
N TYR A 45 -6.46 16.89 7.44
CA TYR A 45 -5.88 18.23 7.26
C TYR A 45 -6.72 19.13 6.38
N ARG A 46 -7.37 18.59 5.33
CA ARG A 46 -8.31 19.34 4.49
C ARG A 46 -9.46 19.88 5.33
N ASP A 47 -10.09 19.03 6.13
CA ASP A 47 -11.24 19.41 6.94
C ASP A 47 -10.85 20.42 8.03
N ARG A 48 -9.64 20.29 8.60
CA ARG A 48 -9.08 21.29 9.53
C ARG A 48 -8.75 22.63 8.86
N LEU A 49 -8.27 22.63 7.62
CA LEU A 49 -7.96 23.85 6.87
C LEU A 49 -9.23 24.60 6.45
N LEU A 50 -10.30 23.85 6.15
CA LEU A 50 -11.58 24.39 5.71
C LEU A 50 -12.57 24.62 6.85
N SER A 51 -12.20 24.27 8.09
CA SER A 51 -12.96 24.66 9.28
C SER A 51 -12.52 26.06 9.72
N PHE A 52 -13.40 27.03 9.50
CA PHE A 52 -13.22 28.38 10.00
C PHE A 52 -14.04 28.56 11.27
N PRO A 53 -13.47 29.16 12.34
CA PRO A 53 -14.27 29.57 13.47
C PRO A 53 -15.33 30.57 13.00
N GLU A 54 -16.57 30.43 13.49
CA GLU A 54 -17.61 31.43 13.26
C GLU A 54 -17.09 32.79 13.72
N LYS A 55 -17.18 33.79 12.83
CA LYS A 55 -16.90 35.17 13.23
C LYS A 55 -17.95 35.54 14.28
N GLU A 56 -17.53 35.79 15.51
CA GLU A 56 -18.36 36.49 16.48
C GLU A 56 -18.72 37.85 15.88
N VAL A 57 -20.03 38.07 15.66
CA VAL A 57 -20.61 39.32 15.13
C VAL A 57 -20.94 40.25 16.28
#